data_AF-A0A2M9PAH1-F1
#
_entry.id   AF-A0A2M9PAH1-F1
#
_cell.length_a   1.000
_cell.length_b   1.000
_cell.length_c   1.000
_cell.angle_alpha   90.00
_cell.angle_beta   90.00
_cell.angle_gamma   90.00
#
_symmetry.space_group_name_H-M   'P 1'
#
loop_
_entity.id
_entity.type
_entity.pdbx_description
1 polymer ?
#
loop_
_entity_poly.entity_id
_entity_poly.type
_entity_poly.pdbx_seq_one_letter_code
_entity_poly.pdbx_strand_id
1 'polypeptide(L)' 'AELGLGDPALSDDRLLDAVAAHPVLLNRPIVVSPKGVRLCRPSEAVLDLLPPQRGAFAKEDGEPVVDAAGAPLA' A
#
# COMPACT_ATOMS: atom_id res chain seq x y z
N ALA A 1 -14.34 -19.72 3.22
CA ALA A 1 -14.17 -18.77 2.12
C ALA A 1 -14.49 -19.50 0.82
N GLU A 2 -15.38 -18.97 -0.02
CA GLU A 2 -15.92 -19.68 -1.20
C GLU A 2 -14.86 -20.00 -2.27
N LEU A 3 -13.73 -19.28 -2.28
CA LEU A 3 -12.67 -19.42 -3.30
C LEU A 3 -11.45 -20.25 -2.87
N GLY A 4 -11.37 -20.70 -1.61
CA GLY A 4 -10.27 -21.56 -1.14
C GLY A 4 -8.85 -20.94 -1.17
N LEU A 5 -8.70 -19.62 -1.29
CA LEU A 5 -7.42 -18.93 -1.53
C LEU A 5 -6.40 -18.96 -0.36
N GLY A 6 -6.74 -19.61 0.75
CA GLY A 6 -5.82 -19.81 1.88
C GLY A 6 -4.99 -21.10 1.79
N ASP A 7 -5.18 -21.90 0.73
CA ASP A 7 -4.44 -23.14 0.52
C ASP A 7 -2.99 -22.85 0.09
N PRO A 8 -1.97 -23.25 0.89
CA PRO A 8 -0.57 -23.00 0.56
C PRO A 8 -0.07 -23.79 -0.66
N ALA A 9 -0.85 -24.75 -1.19
CA ALA A 9 -0.51 -25.49 -2.40
C ALA A 9 -0.87 -24.74 -3.70
N LEU A 10 -1.58 -23.61 -3.61
CA LEU A 10 -1.92 -22.79 -4.78
C LEU A 10 -0.66 -22.17 -5.39
N SER A 11 -0.60 -22.16 -6.72
CA SER A 11 0.44 -21.42 -7.43
C SER A 11 0.12 -19.92 -7.49
N ASP A 12 1.15 -19.11 -7.69
CA ASP A 12 1.02 -17.67 -7.88
C ASP A 12 0.08 -17.33 -9.05
N ASP A 13 0.18 -18.04 -10.17
CA ASP A 13 -0.71 -17.85 -11.33
C ASP A 13 -2.19 -18.02 -10.97
N ARG A 14 -2.51 -19.01 -10.12
CA ARG A 14 -3.89 -19.26 -9.68
C ARG A 14 -4.39 -18.16 -8.75
N LEU A 15 -3.52 -17.59 -7.92
CA LEU A 15 -3.84 -16.44 -7.09
C LEU A 15 -4.06 -15.19 -7.96
N LEU A 16 -3.24 -14.99 -8.99
CA LEU A 16 -3.38 -13.88 -9.93
C LEU A 16 -4.65 -13.98 -10.77
N ASP A 17 -5.00 -15.17 -11.26
CA ASP A 17 -6.27 -15.44 -11.95
C ASP A 17 -7.47 -15.08 -11.06
N ALA A 18 -7.41 -15.45 -9.78
CA ALA A 18 -8.46 -15.13 -8.82
C ALA A 18 -8.58 -13.63 -8.59
N VAL A 19 -7.47 -12.90 -8.48
CA VAL A 19 -7.46 -11.43 -8.36
C VAL A 19 -8.02 -10.77 -9.62
N ALA A 20 -7.66 -11.26 -10.80
CA ALA A 20 -8.18 -10.76 -12.07
C ALA A 20 -9.70 -10.97 -12.19
N ALA A 21 -10.20 -12.13 -11.75
CA ALA A 21 -11.63 -12.43 -11.70
C ALA A 21 -12.39 -11.65 -10.61
N HIS A 22 -11.72 -11.37 -9.48
CA HIS A 22 -12.30 -10.69 -8.32
C HIS A 22 -11.38 -9.55 -7.83
N PRO A 23 -11.41 -8.36 -8.47
CA PRO A 23 -10.49 -7.27 -8.15
C PRO A 23 -10.50 -6.80 -6.69
N VAL A 24 -11.60 -7.04 -5.97
CA VAL A 24 -11.72 -6.76 -4.53
C VAL A 24 -10.68 -7.52 -3.68
N LEU A 25 -10.13 -8.62 -4.20
CA LEU A 25 -9.09 -9.40 -3.52
C LEU A 25 -7.74 -8.69 -3.50
N LEU A 26 -7.50 -7.72 -4.37
CA LEU A 26 -6.24 -7.00 -4.40
C LEU A 26 -6.13 -6.04 -3.21
N ASN A 27 -5.12 -6.25 -2.37
CA ASN A 27 -4.83 -5.34 -1.27
C ASN A 27 -4.52 -3.92 -1.80
N ARG A 28 -4.95 -2.90 -1.04
CA ARG A 28 -4.95 -1.49 -1.47
C ARG A 28 -4.37 -0.55 -0.39
N PRO A 29 -3.80 0.61 -0.76
CA PRO A 29 -3.54 1.08 -2.13
C PRO A 29 -2.20 0.59 -2.69
N ILE A 30 -2.13 0.36 -4.00
CA ILE A 30 -0.88 0.22 -4.75
C ILE A 30 -0.57 1.57 -5.39
N VAL A 31 0.62 2.11 -5.11
CA VAL A 31 1.06 3.40 -5.64
C VAL A 31 2.21 3.18 -6.63
N VAL A 32 2.11 3.83 -7.78
CA VAL A 32 3.10 3.82 -8.86
C VAL A 32 3.69 5.23 -8.99
N SER A 33 5.02 5.32 -9.06
CA SER A 33 5.76 6.57 -9.26
C SER A 33 7.01 6.32 -10.12
N PRO A 34 7.70 7.36 -10.61
CA PRO A 34 9.00 7.20 -11.26
C PRO A 34 10.07 6.52 -10.37
N LYS A 35 9.91 6.53 -9.04
CA LYS A 35 10.83 5.88 -8.09
C LYS A 35 10.54 4.39 -7.91
N GLY A 36 9.39 3.89 -8.36
CA GLY A 36 8.98 2.49 -8.20
C GLY A 36 7.51 2.30 -7.87
N VAL A 37 7.15 1.08 -7.50
CA VAL A 37 5.79 0.64 -7.16
C VAL A 37 5.77 -0.01 -5.78
N ARG A 38 4.75 0.28 -4.96
CA ARG A 38 4.60 -0.32 -3.63
C ARG A 38 3.14 -0.49 -3.22
N LEU A 39 2.86 -1.54 -2.47
CA LEU A 39 1.64 -1.67 -1.66
C LEU A 39 1.82 -0.84 -0.38
N CYS A 40 1.15 0.30 -0.29
CA CYS A 40 1.32 1.26 0.81
C CYS A 40 0.43 0.89 2.00
N ARG A 41 0.79 -0.21 2.67
CA ARG A 41 0.22 -0.62 3.96
C ARG A 41 1.37 -0.87 4.94
N PRO A 42 1.61 0.03 5.93
CA PRO A 42 0.80 1.20 6.28
C PRO A 42 0.92 2.36 5.26
N SER A 43 0.08 3.39 5.37
CA SER A 43 -0.08 4.42 4.31
C SER A 43 1.17 5.27 4.08
N GLU A 44 1.90 5.58 5.14
CA GLU A 44 3.18 6.30 5.17
C GLU A 44 4.29 5.61 4.37
N ALA A 45 4.14 4.32 4.04
CA ALA A 45 5.03 3.61 3.11
C ALA A 45 5.10 4.27 1.72
N VAL A 46 4.15 5.16 1.39
CA VAL A 46 4.15 5.97 0.16
C VAL A 46 5.26 7.02 0.14
N LEU A 47 5.78 7.44 1.30
CA LEU A 47 6.80 8.51 1.40
C LEU A 47 8.10 8.14 0.66
N ASP A 48 8.43 6.85 0.59
CA ASP A 48 9.59 6.36 -0.18
C ASP A 48 9.45 6.61 -1.69
N LEU A 49 8.21 6.69 -2.19
CA LEU A 49 7.89 6.87 -3.61
C LEU A 49 7.66 8.34 -3.99
N LEU A 50 7.41 9.22 -3.03
CA LEU A 50 7.06 10.62 -3.30
C LEU A 50 8.29 11.54 -3.22
N PRO A 51 8.20 12.76 -3.80
CA PRO A 51 9.09 13.86 -3.45
C PRO A 51 8.98 14.23 -1.95
N PRO A 52 9.94 15.02 -1.42
CA PRO A 52 9.85 15.54 -0.06
C PRO A 52 8.51 16.24 0.20
N GLN A 53 7.97 16.03 1.40
CA GLN A 53 6.70 16.65 1.78
C GLN A 53 6.89 18.15 2.03
N ARG A 54 5.82 18.91 1.81
CA ARG A 54 5.86 20.39 1.83
C ARG A 54 5.44 21.00 3.16
N GLY A 55 5.07 20.18 4.13
CA GLY A 55 4.61 20.58 5.46
C GLY A 55 4.09 19.37 6.24
N ALA A 56 3.57 19.65 7.43
CA ALA A 56 3.09 18.60 8.33
C ALA A 56 1.91 17.83 7.74
N PHE A 57 1.89 16.52 8.02
CA PHE A 57 0.80 15.62 7.66
C PHE A 57 0.47 14.71 8.84
N ALA A 58 -0.82 14.60 9.15
CA ALA A 58 -1.36 13.64 10.08
C ALA A 58 -2.41 12.78 9.38
N LYS A 59 -2.51 11.51 9.75
CA LYS A 59 -3.55 10.59 9.30
C LYS A 59 -4.92 11.05 9.79
N GLU A 60 -5.97 10.44 9.24
CA GLU A 60 -7.36 10.75 9.60
C GLU A 60 -7.69 10.46 11.08
N ASP A 61 -6.97 9.53 11.70
CA ASP A 61 -7.07 9.20 13.13
C ASP A 61 -6.24 10.14 14.03
N GLY A 62 -5.53 11.12 13.45
CA GLY A 62 -4.71 12.09 14.15
C GLY A 62 -3.26 11.66 14.36
N GLU A 63 -2.85 10.47 13.90
CA GLU A 63 -1.46 10.02 13.98
C GLU A 63 -0.55 10.95 13.14
N PRO A 64 0.44 11.64 13.73
CA PRO A 64 1.33 12.52 12.99
C PRO A 64 2.38 11.68 12.24
N VAL A 65 2.53 11.92 10.93
CA VAL A 65 3.44 11.15 10.06
C VAL A 65 4.61 11.99 9.59
N VAL A 66 4.38 13.29 9.37
CA VAL A 66 5.39 14.21 8.85
C VAL A 66 5.34 15.51 9.64
N ASP A 67 6.50 16.05 9.98
CA ASP A 67 6.63 17.29 10.74
C ASP A 67 6.44 18.56 9.87
N ALA A 68 6.47 19.73 10.52
CA ALA A 68 6.33 21.01 9.83
C ALA A 68 7.47 21.33 8.84
N ALA A 69 8.63 20.69 8.99
CA ALA A 69 9.77 20.81 8.09
C ALA A 69 9.69 19.83 6.90
N GLY A 70 8.70 18.94 6.87
CA GLY A 70 8.53 17.93 5.83
C GLY A 70 9.32 16.63 6.06
N ALA A 71 9.87 16.43 7.26
CA ALA A 71 10.59 15.21 7.64
C ALA A 71 9.65 14.16 8.23
N PRO A 72 9.85 12.86 7.95
CA PRO A 72 9.07 11.79 8.56
C PRO A 72 9.26 11.73 10.08
N LEU A 73 8.18 11.51 10.81
CA LEU A 73 8.17 11.22 12.24
C LEU A 73 8.23 9.69 12.38
N ALA A 74 9.33 9.19 12.95
CA ALA A 74 9.60 7.75 13.09
C ALA A 74 8.60 7.03 13.98
#